data_AF-A0A0D3GW67-F1
#
_entry.id   AF-A0A0D3GW67-F1
#
_cell.length_a   1.000
_cell.length_b   1.000
_cell.length_c   1.000
_cell.angle_alpha   90.00
_cell.angle_beta   90.00
_cell.angle_gamma   90.00
#
_symmetry.space_group_name_H-M   'P 1'
#
loop_
_entity.id
_entity.type
_entity.pdbx_description
1 polymer ?
#
loop_
_entity_poly.entity_id
_entity_poly.type
_entity_poly.pdbx_seq_one_letter_code
_entity_poly.pdbx_strand_id
1 'polypeptide(L)'
;MYNTCQDCVEVSSYVNTTSYVLKEPGSNKRFLELGTTLEPGKPVKSDKAAILSDATRMVIQLRAEAKQLKDTNESLEDKIKELKAEKDELRDEKQKLKVEKETLEQQVKILTATPAYMPHPTLMPAPYPQAPLAPFHHAQGQAAGQKLMMPFVGYPGYPMWQFMPPSVVDTSKDSEACPPVA
;
A
#
# COMPACT_ATOMS: atom_id res chain seq x y z
N MET A 1 -81.93 -22.34 39.43
CA MET A 1 -81.05 -21.25 39.89
C MET A 1 -79.57 -21.64 39.82
N TYR A 2 -79.08 -22.21 38.71
CA TYR A 2 -77.66 -22.61 38.57
C TYR A 2 -76.93 -21.92 37.40
N ASN A 3 -77.65 -21.24 36.50
CA ASN A 3 -77.05 -20.65 35.31
C ASN A 3 -76.26 -19.36 35.61
N THR A 4 -76.68 -18.59 36.62
CA THR A 4 -76.03 -17.31 36.96
C THR A 4 -74.62 -17.48 37.56
N CYS A 5 -74.33 -18.62 38.19
CA CYS A 5 -72.98 -18.88 38.72
C CYS A 5 -72.01 -19.37 37.64
N GLN A 6 -72.48 -20.17 36.68
CA GLN A 6 -71.66 -20.67 35.57
C GLN A 6 -71.17 -19.51 34.70
N ASP A 7 -72.08 -18.60 34.36
CA ASP A 7 -71.78 -17.41 33.55
C ASP A 7 -70.78 -16.46 34.25
N CYS A 8 -70.84 -16.33 35.59
CA CYS A 8 -69.89 -15.51 36.33
C CYS A 8 -68.45 -16.08 36.31
N VAL A 9 -68.31 -17.40 36.38
CA VAL A 9 -66.99 -18.08 36.33
C VAL A 9 -66.41 -17.99 34.92
N GLU A 10 -67.24 -18.16 33.90
CA GLU A 10 -66.82 -18.10 32.50
C GLU A 10 -66.44 -16.68 32.09
N VAL A 11 -67.22 -15.67 32.51
CA VAL A 11 -66.87 -14.25 32.32
C VAL A 11 -65.59 -13.88 33.08
N SER A 12 -65.39 -14.35 34.31
CA SER A 12 -64.16 -14.10 35.08
C SER A 12 -62.93 -14.77 34.44
N SER A 13 -63.08 -15.98 33.91
CA SER A 13 -62.05 -16.68 33.14
C SER A 13 -61.71 -15.93 31.84
N TYR A 14 -62.72 -15.47 31.11
CA TYR A 14 -62.54 -14.70 29.87
C TYR A 14 -61.87 -13.35 30.14
N VAL A 15 -62.30 -12.62 31.17
CA VAL A 15 -61.73 -11.32 31.56
C VAL A 15 -60.29 -11.49 32.08
N ASN A 16 -60.01 -12.54 32.86
CA ASN A 16 -58.63 -12.84 33.28
C ASN A 16 -57.75 -13.22 32.08
N THR A 17 -58.22 -14.10 31.20
CA THR A 17 -57.48 -14.49 29.97
C THR A 17 -57.23 -13.29 29.08
N THR A 18 -58.22 -12.41 28.91
CA THR A 18 -58.10 -11.17 28.15
C THR A 18 -57.17 -10.17 28.84
N SER A 19 -57.14 -10.13 30.18
CA SER A 19 -56.19 -9.32 30.97
C SER A 19 -54.74 -9.78 30.82
N TYR A 20 -54.48 -11.11 30.76
CA TYR A 20 -53.15 -11.66 30.46
C TYR A 20 -52.74 -11.44 29.00
N VAL A 21 -53.69 -11.45 28.06
CA VAL A 21 -53.45 -11.27 26.61
C VAL A 21 -53.27 -9.80 26.22
N LEU A 22 -53.85 -8.85 26.96
CA LEU A 22 -53.81 -7.42 26.61
C LEU A 22 -52.70 -6.60 27.29
N LYS A 23 -51.88 -7.19 28.17
CA LYS A 23 -50.91 -6.41 28.95
C LYS A 23 -49.61 -6.03 28.22
N GLU A 24 -49.31 -6.51 27.01
CA GLU A 24 -47.97 -6.34 26.43
C GLU A 24 -47.88 -6.04 24.89
N PRO A 25 -48.80 -5.31 24.22
CA PRO A 25 -48.59 -5.01 22.79
C PRO A 25 -47.38 -4.10 22.54
N GLY A 26 -47.11 -3.15 23.45
CA GLY A 26 -46.05 -2.15 23.28
C GLY A 26 -44.63 -2.71 23.51
N SER A 27 -44.44 -3.48 24.58
CA SER A 27 -43.13 -4.08 24.92
C SER A 27 -42.74 -5.16 23.91
N ASN A 28 -43.67 -6.06 23.55
CA ASN A 28 -43.41 -7.12 22.57
C ASN A 28 -43.01 -6.55 21.20
N LYS A 29 -43.62 -5.43 20.78
CA LYS A 29 -43.22 -4.73 19.54
C LYS A 29 -41.77 -4.25 19.59
N ARG A 30 -41.30 -3.68 20.70
CA ARG A 30 -39.92 -3.18 20.85
C ARG A 30 -38.89 -4.30 20.85
N PHE A 31 -39.22 -5.46 21.44
CA PHE A 31 -38.37 -6.65 21.35
C PHE A 31 -38.27 -7.18 19.92
N LEU A 32 -39.39 -7.17 19.18
CA LEU A 32 -39.40 -7.58 17.78
C LEU A 32 -38.51 -6.66 16.92
N GLU A 33 -38.67 -5.34 17.06
CA GLU A 33 -37.84 -4.33 16.37
C GLU A 33 -36.34 -4.50 16.70
N LEU A 34 -36.02 -4.67 17.98
CA LEU A 34 -34.64 -4.92 18.41
C LEU A 34 -34.10 -6.21 17.80
N GLY A 35 -34.83 -7.31 17.88
CA GLY A 35 -34.44 -8.59 17.29
C GLY A 35 -34.18 -8.51 15.79
N THR A 36 -35.03 -7.81 15.03
CA THR A 36 -34.79 -7.58 13.59
C THR A 36 -33.56 -6.73 13.30
N THR A 37 -33.20 -5.82 14.21
CA THR A 37 -32.01 -4.96 14.06
C THR A 37 -30.72 -5.72 14.35
N LEU A 38 -30.74 -6.63 15.33
CA LEU A 38 -29.57 -7.43 15.73
C LEU A 38 -29.18 -8.45 14.65
N GLU A 39 -30.16 -9.11 14.03
CA GLU A 39 -29.92 -10.08 12.97
C GLU A 39 -30.87 -9.83 11.78
N PRO A 40 -30.54 -8.88 10.88
CA PRO A 40 -31.32 -8.64 9.67
C PRO A 40 -31.37 -9.92 8.82
N GLY A 41 -32.57 -10.43 8.53
CA GLY A 41 -32.78 -11.59 7.66
C GLY A 41 -32.92 -12.95 8.37
N LYS A 42 -32.81 -13.02 9.71
CA LYS A 42 -33.17 -14.22 10.48
C LYS A 42 -34.53 -14.07 11.17
N PRO A 43 -35.30 -15.16 11.36
CA PRO A 43 -36.52 -15.10 12.16
C PRO A 43 -36.18 -14.67 13.59
N VAL A 44 -36.89 -13.65 14.09
CA VAL A 44 -36.62 -13.07 15.42
C VAL A 44 -36.90 -14.11 16.49
N LYS A 45 -35.88 -14.38 17.32
CA LYS A 45 -36.01 -15.22 18.51
C LYS A 45 -37.12 -14.64 19.40
N SER A 46 -38.11 -15.44 19.81
CA SER A 46 -39.22 -14.96 20.66
C SER A 46 -38.83 -14.80 22.13
N ASP A 47 -37.65 -15.26 22.54
CA ASP A 47 -37.14 -15.13 23.89
C ASP A 47 -36.57 -13.72 24.15
N LYS A 48 -37.27 -12.95 24.98
CA LYS A 48 -36.89 -11.59 25.40
C LYS A 48 -35.49 -11.55 26.04
N ALA A 49 -35.11 -12.55 26.83
CA ALA A 49 -33.81 -12.57 27.51
C ALA A 49 -32.65 -12.79 26.52
N ALA A 50 -32.84 -13.70 25.55
CA ALA A 50 -31.89 -13.92 24.47
C ALA A 50 -31.70 -12.65 23.61
N ILE A 51 -32.78 -11.94 23.24
CA ILE A 51 -32.69 -10.68 22.49
C ILE A 51 -31.85 -9.64 23.25
N LEU A 52 -32.10 -9.46 24.55
CA LEU A 52 -31.33 -8.50 25.36
C LEU A 52 -29.86 -8.90 25.52
N SER A 53 -29.60 -10.20 25.66
CA SER A 53 -28.23 -10.73 25.76
C SER A 53 -27.46 -10.51 24.46
N ASP A 54 -28.11 -10.79 23.31
CA ASP A 54 -27.55 -10.55 21.98
C ASP A 54 -27.31 -9.05 21.74
N ALA A 55 -28.27 -8.18 22.10
CA ALA A 55 -28.12 -6.73 22.02
C ALA A 55 -26.95 -6.22 22.85
N THR A 56 -26.83 -6.69 24.09
CA THR A 56 -25.75 -6.29 24.99
C THR A 56 -24.40 -6.69 24.41
N ARG A 57 -24.26 -7.93 23.90
CA ARG A 57 -23.04 -8.40 23.25
C ARG A 57 -22.69 -7.55 22.03
N MET A 58 -23.65 -7.28 21.15
CA MET A 58 -23.43 -6.47 19.95
C MET A 58 -23.03 -5.04 20.28
N VAL A 59 -23.66 -4.41 21.28
CA VAL A 59 -23.29 -3.05 21.72
C VAL A 59 -21.85 -3.01 22.26
N ILE A 60 -21.41 -4.03 23.00
CA ILE A 60 -20.03 -4.12 23.48
C ILE A 60 -19.06 -4.25 22.30
N GLN A 61 -19.37 -5.14 21.35
CA GLN A 61 -18.55 -5.36 20.16
C GLN A 61 -18.44 -4.09 19.31
N LEU A 62 -19.56 -3.44 18.98
CA LEU A 62 -19.58 -2.21 18.18
C LEU A 62 -18.83 -1.07 18.87
N ARG A 63 -18.87 -0.98 20.21
CA ARG A 63 -18.06 -0.01 20.96
C ARG A 63 -16.56 -0.29 20.85
N ALA A 64 -16.16 -1.57 20.91
CA ALA A 64 -14.77 -1.96 20.74
C ALA A 64 -14.28 -1.68 19.31
N GLU A 65 -15.06 -2.04 18.29
CA GLU A 65 -14.77 -1.77 16.88
C GLU A 65 -14.71 -0.26 16.60
N ALA A 66 -15.66 0.52 17.12
CA ALA A 66 -15.64 1.98 16.98
C ALA A 66 -14.40 2.61 17.62
N LYS A 67 -13.96 2.10 18.77
CA LYS A 67 -12.71 2.54 19.40
C LYS A 67 -11.50 2.18 18.54
N GLN A 68 -11.41 0.93 18.06
CA GLN A 68 -10.32 0.50 17.20
C GLN A 68 -10.27 1.33 15.91
N LEU A 69 -11.41 1.57 15.26
CA LEU A 69 -11.49 2.42 14.07
C LEU A 69 -10.99 3.83 14.36
N LYS A 70 -11.39 4.42 15.49
CA LYS A 70 -10.91 5.73 15.91
C LYS A 70 -9.38 5.72 16.08
N ASP A 71 -8.83 4.76 16.82
CA ASP A 71 -7.39 4.64 17.07
C ASP A 71 -6.62 4.46 15.74
N THR A 72 -7.14 3.63 14.81
CA THR A 72 -6.52 3.44 13.49
C THR A 72 -6.61 4.69 12.61
N ASN A 73 -7.72 5.43 12.67
CA ASN A 73 -7.87 6.67 11.90
C ASN A 73 -6.89 7.74 12.40
N GLU A 74 -6.77 7.91 13.72
CA GLU A 74 -5.76 8.81 14.33
C GLU A 74 -4.33 8.42 13.91
N SER A 75 -4.01 7.12 13.94
CA SER A 75 -2.70 6.63 13.49
C SER A 75 -2.43 6.90 12.01
N LEU A 76 -3.44 6.73 11.13
CA LEU A 76 -3.32 7.03 9.70
C LEU A 76 -3.16 8.53 9.45
N GLU A 77 -3.88 9.38 10.18
CA GLU A 77 -3.74 10.83 10.09
C GLU A 77 -2.31 11.28 10.45
N ASP A 78 -1.71 10.68 11.48
CA ASP A 78 -0.32 10.97 11.85
C ASP A 78 0.67 10.47 10.79
N LYS A 79 0.45 9.28 10.23
CA LYS A 79 1.24 8.76 9.10
C LYS A 79 1.19 9.68 7.88
N ILE A 80 0.01 10.25 7.59
CA ILE A 80 -0.17 11.21 6.50
C ILE A 80 0.60 12.49 6.77
N LYS A 81 0.61 12.99 8.01
CA LYS A 81 1.38 14.19 8.38
C LYS A 81 2.88 13.93 8.24
N GLU A 82 3.36 12.79 8.74
CA GLU A 82 4.77 12.37 8.62
C GLU A 82 5.20 12.29 7.16
N LEU A 83 4.46 11.55 6.32
CA LEU A 83 4.78 11.42 4.90
C LEU A 83 4.71 12.75 4.15
N LYS A 84 3.83 13.68 4.55
CA LYS A 84 3.80 15.03 3.98
C LYS A 84 5.07 15.80 4.30
N ALA A 85 5.55 15.70 5.54
CA ALA A 85 6.78 16.35 5.98
C ALA A 85 8.00 15.75 5.27
N GLU A 86 8.12 14.42 5.20
CA GLU A 86 9.20 13.73 4.50
C GLU A 86 9.24 14.08 3.00
N LYS A 87 8.07 14.11 2.36
CA LYS A 87 7.93 14.56 0.96
C LYS A 87 8.40 16.01 0.76
N ASP A 88 8.15 16.89 1.74
CA ASP A 88 8.62 18.27 1.68
C ASP A 88 10.14 18.37 1.88
N GLU A 89 10.71 17.61 2.83
CA GLU A 89 12.16 17.52 3.05
C GLU A 89 12.91 16.99 1.82
N LEU A 90 12.41 15.91 1.20
CA LEU A 90 12.98 15.35 -0.03
C LEU A 90 12.93 16.35 -1.19
N ARG A 91 11.91 17.21 -1.27
CA ARG A 91 11.84 18.25 -2.29
C ARG A 91 12.92 19.31 -2.06
N ASP A 92 13.15 19.69 -0.82
CA ASP A 92 14.14 20.69 -0.45
C ASP A 92 15.56 20.14 -0.67
N GLU A 93 15.82 18.89 -0.29
CA GLU A 93 17.09 18.21 -0.55
C GLU A 93 17.34 18.04 -2.06
N LYS A 94 16.32 17.63 -2.83
CA LYS A 94 16.41 17.55 -4.30
C LYS A 94 16.80 18.89 -4.91
N GLN A 95 16.21 20.00 -4.44
CA GLN A 95 16.53 21.33 -4.97
C GLN A 95 17.96 21.75 -4.60
N LYS A 96 18.40 21.47 -3.37
CA LYS A 96 19.77 21.71 -2.93
C LYS A 96 20.79 20.95 -3.78
N LEU A 97 20.56 19.65 -3.99
CA LEU A 97 21.43 18.80 -4.81
C LEU A 97 21.45 19.25 -6.28
N LYS A 98 20.33 19.75 -6.82
CA LYS A 98 20.28 20.31 -8.18
C LYS A 98 21.21 21.53 -8.30
N VAL A 99 21.17 22.45 -7.35
CA VAL A 99 22.04 23.63 -7.34
C VAL A 99 23.51 23.25 -7.19
N GLU A 100 23.82 22.30 -6.30
CA GLU A 100 25.19 21.81 -6.11
C GLU A 100 25.73 21.12 -7.36
N LYS A 101 24.90 20.29 -8.02
CA LYS A 101 25.22 19.67 -9.31
C LYS A 101 25.56 20.72 -10.37
N GLU A 102 24.68 21.71 -10.57
CA GLU A 102 24.90 22.78 -11.56
C GLU A 102 26.19 23.58 -11.28
N THR A 103 26.48 23.80 -9.99
CA THR A 103 27.71 24.48 -9.54
C THR A 103 28.97 23.65 -9.83
N LEU A 104 28.94 22.35 -9.57
CA LEU A 104 30.06 21.45 -9.85
C LEU A 104 30.26 21.27 -11.36
N GLU A 105 29.19 21.15 -12.14
CA GLU A 105 29.27 21.08 -13.61
C GLU A 105 29.93 22.34 -14.20
N GLN A 106 29.61 23.53 -13.67
CA GLN A 106 30.27 24.78 -14.06
C GLN A 106 31.76 24.78 -13.70
N GLN A 107 32.13 24.35 -12.49
CA GLN A 107 33.54 24.25 -12.07
C GLN A 107 34.32 23.30 -12.98
N VAL A 108 33.77 22.12 -13.28
CA VAL A 108 34.39 21.15 -14.19
C VAL A 108 34.52 21.75 -15.60
N LYS A 109 33.51 22.45 -16.10
CA LYS A 109 33.55 23.10 -17.41
C LYS A 109 34.65 24.16 -17.48
N ILE A 110 34.87 24.93 -16.42
CA ILE A 110 35.96 25.93 -16.36
C ILE A 110 37.33 25.24 -16.33
N LEU A 111 37.49 24.20 -15.49
CA LEU A 111 38.73 23.44 -15.38
C LEU A 111 39.09 22.74 -16.71
N THR A 112 38.12 22.12 -17.38
CA THR A 112 38.32 21.43 -18.66
C THR A 112 38.40 22.39 -19.86
N ALA A 113 37.94 23.63 -19.73
CA ALA A 113 38.13 24.69 -20.73
C ALA A 113 39.49 25.40 -20.61
N THR A 114 40.37 25.00 -19.69
CA THR A 114 41.74 25.52 -19.66
C THR A 114 42.48 25.13 -20.96
N PRO A 115 43.23 26.05 -21.59
CA PRO A 115 43.86 25.78 -22.88
C PRO A 115 44.89 24.66 -22.77
N ALA A 116 44.94 23.79 -23.79
CA ALA A 116 45.91 22.71 -23.96
C ALA A 116 47.38 23.17 -24.18
N TYR A 117 47.80 24.25 -23.51
CA TYR A 117 49.16 24.82 -23.57
C TYR A 117 49.99 24.52 -22.31
N MET A 118 49.67 23.46 -21.57
CA MET A 118 50.61 22.89 -20.60
C MET A 118 51.52 21.91 -21.34
N PRO A 119 52.86 22.11 -21.37
CA PRO A 119 53.77 21.22 -22.07
C PRO A 119 53.81 19.88 -21.32
N HIS A 120 53.50 18.78 -22.02
CA HIS A 120 53.72 17.43 -21.50
C HIS A 120 55.17 17.30 -21.00
N PRO A 121 55.42 16.69 -19.82
CA PRO A 121 56.78 16.38 -19.41
C PRO A 121 57.36 15.43 -20.45
N THR A 122 58.42 15.89 -21.11
CA THR A 122 59.22 15.14 -22.07
C THR A 122 59.63 13.80 -21.50
N LEU A 123 59.23 12.72 -22.19
CA LEU A 123 59.71 11.35 -21.98
C LEU A 123 61.23 11.31 -22.08
N MET A 124 61.90 10.91 -20.99
CA MET A 124 63.33 10.57 -21.00
C MET A 124 63.51 9.18 -21.62
N PRO A 125 64.48 8.95 -22.53
CA PRO A 125 64.76 7.62 -23.05
C PRO A 125 65.57 6.83 -22.02
N ALA A 126 64.99 5.77 -21.46
CA ALA A 126 65.73 4.78 -20.68
C ALA A 126 66.45 3.81 -21.64
N PRO A 127 67.76 3.56 -21.46
CA PRO A 127 68.47 2.53 -22.20
C PRO A 127 68.20 1.16 -21.56
N TYR A 128 68.19 0.13 -22.41
CA TYR A 128 68.27 -1.32 -22.17
C TYR A 128 67.00 -2.16 -22.44
N PRO A 129 67.15 -3.35 -23.08
CA PRO A 129 66.08 -4.01 -23.83
C PRO A 129 65.70 -5.39 -23.27
N GLN A 130 64.41 -5.70 -23.02
CA GLN A 130 63.98 -7.10 -22.77
C GLN A 130 62.57 -7.42 -23.32
N ALA A 131 62.57 -8.00 -24.53
CA ALA A 131 61.87 -9.20 -25.06
C ALA A 131 60.32 -9.38 -25.00
N PRO A 132 59.74 -10.13 -25.97
CA PRO A 132 58.37 -9.97 -26.45
C PRO A 132 57.41 -11.10 -26.06
N LEU A 133 56.10 -10.82 -25.98
CA LEU A 133 55.06 -11.84 -26.08
C LEU A 133 53.94 -11.39 -27.03
N ALA A 134 53.86 -12.11 -28.15
CA ALA A 134 52.71 -12.28 -29.03
C ALA A 134 52.83 -13.70 -29.61
N PRO A 135 51.83 -14.29 -30.30
CA PRO A 135 50.37 -14.06 -30.36
C PRO A 135 49.57 -15.40 -30.30
N PHE A 136 48.25 -15.41 -30.01
CA PHE A 136 47.36 -16.45 -30.60
C PHE A 136 45.94 -15.93 -30.92
N HIS A 137 45.75 -15.64 -32.21
CA HIS A 137 44.64 -15.87 -33.12
C HIS A 137 43.19 -16.07 -32.62
N HIS A 138 42.26 -15.32 -33.22
CA HIS A 138 41.13 -15.90 -33.96
C HIS A 138 40.84 -15.07 -35.24
N ALA A 139 40.97 -15.72 -36.40
CA ALA A 139 40.34 -15.37 -37.68
C ALA A 139 38.84 -15.79 -37.60
N GLN A 140 37.85 -15.40 -38.41
CA GLN A 140 37.74 -15.00 -39.81
C GLN A 140 36.26 -14.56 -40.01
N GLY A 141 35.95 -13.56 -40.84
CA GLY A 141 34.55 -13.33 -41.24
C GLY A 141 34.24 -11.93 -41.72
N GLN A 142 33.87 -11.80 -42.98
CA GLN A 142 33.70 -10.59 -43.75
C GLN A 142 32.49 -9.72 -43.33
N ALA A 143 32.63 -8.41 -43.57
CA ALA A 143 31.72 -7.57 -44.38
C ALA A 143 31.24 -6.27 -43.69
N ALA A 144 31.63 -5.16 -44.33
CA ALA A 144 30.88 -3.92 -44.54
C ALA A 144 30.19 -3.23 -43.34
N GLY A 145 30.71 -2.06 -42.98
CA GLY A 145 29.94 -1.04 -42.26
C GLY A 145 30.71 -0.35 -41.15
N GLN A 146 31.75 0.42 -41.50
CA GLN A 146 32.47 1.26 -40.52
C GLN A 146 31.56 2.41 -40.06
N LYS A 147 30.77 2.16 -39.02
CA LYS A 147 30.25 3.19 -38.12
C LYS A 147 31.09 3.08 -36.86
N LEU A 148 32.07 3.96 -36.73
CA LEU A 148 32.88 4.16 -35.53
C LEU A 148 31.95 4.44 -34.34
N MET A 149 31.59 3.40 -33.60
CA MET A 149 30.96 3.52 -32.30
C MET A 149 32.09 3.46 -31.28
N MET A 150 32.51 4.63 -30.81
CA MET A 150 33.49 4.76 -29.73
C MET A 150 33.02 3.92 -28.53
N PRO A 151 33.86 3.07 -27.93
CA PRO A 151 33.49 2.41 -26.70
C PRO A 151 33.38 3.48 -25.62
N PHE A 152 32.17 3.63 -25.09
CA PHE A 152 31.92 4.35 -23.86
C PHE A 152 32.73 3.66 -22.76
N VAL A 153 33.86 4.26 -22.37
CA VAL A 153 34.59 3.91 -21.15
C VAL A 153 33.79 4.50 -19.98
N GLY A 154 32.65 3.87 -19.72
CA GLY A 154 31.95 3.99 -18.45
C GLY A 154 32.70 3.15 -17.41
N TYR A 155 32.89 3.77 -16.24
CA TYR A 155 33.26 3.18 -14.95
C TYR A 155 33.29 1.64 -14.89
N PRO A 156 34.35 1.00 -14.35
CA PRO A 156 34.34 -0.44 -14.09
C PRO A 156 33.49 -0.71 -12.84
N GLY A 157 32.19 -0.45 -12.94
CA GLY A 157 31.19 -0.84 -11.98
C GLY A 157 30.37 -1.94 -12.64
N TYR A 158 30.52 -3.18 -12.15
CA TYR A 158 29.63 -4.27 -12.51
C TYR A 158 28.18 -3.79 -12.40
N PRO A 159 27.41 -3.80 -13.49
CA PRO A 159 26.07 -3.26 -13.39
C PRO A 159 25.20 -4.28 -12.66
N MET A 160 24.53 -3.81 -11.61
CA MET A 160 23.83 -4.63 -10.61
C MET A 160 22.71 -5.51 -11.19
N TRP A 161 22.27 -5.25 -12.43
CA TRP A 161 21.26 -6.07 -13.13
C TRP A 161 21.72 -7.52 -13.39
N GLN A 162 23.02 -7.80 -13.34
CA GLN A 162 23.55 -9.18 -13.45
C GLN A 162 23.23 -10.05 -12.22
N PHE A 163 22.88 -9.44 -11.09
CA PHE A 163 22.54 -10.13 -9.84
C PHE A 163 21.03 -10.18 -9.57
N MET A 164 20.23 -9.64 -10.49
CA MET A 164 18.77 -9.66 -10.36
C MET A 164 18.21 -10.98 -10.93
N PRO A 165 17.28 -11.66 -10.22
CA PRO A 165 16.60 -12.83 -10.75
C PRO A 165 15.94 -12.54 -12.11
N PRO A 166 15.95 -13.48 -13.08
CA PRO A 166 15.31 -13.25 -14.39
C PRO A 166 13.85 -12.81 -14.30
N SER A 167 13.13 -13.25 -13.26
CA SER A 167 11.74 -12.89 -12.99
C SER A 167 11.50 -11.41 -12.67
N VAL A 168 12.52 -10.65 -12.27
CA VAL A 168 12.38 -9.20 -11.98
C VAL A 168 12.88 -8.31 -13.12
N VAL A 169 13.56 -8.89 -14.11
CA VAL A 169 14.01 -8.20 -15.33
C VAL A 169 13.03 -8.47 -16.49
N ASP A 170 12.19 -9.49 -16.35
CA ASP A 170 11.16 -9.85 -17.32
C ASP A 170 10.00 -8.83 -17.31
N THR A 171 10.12 -7.83 -18.17
CA THR A 171 9.11 -6.80 -18.42
C THR A 171 8.05 -7.25 -19.44
N SER A 172 8.09 -8.49 -19.92
CA SER A 172 7.14 -8.99 -20.94
C SER A 172 5.69 -8.95 -20.45
N LYS A 173 5.48 -8.96 -19.14
CA LYS A 173 4.16 -8.95 -18.48
C LYS A 173 3.72 -7.56 -18.00
N ASP A 174 4.58 -6.55 -18.09
CA ASP A 174 4.30 -5.22 -17.57
C ASP A 174 3.23 -4.49 -18.41
N SER A 175 3.09 -4.87 -19.68
CA SER A 175 2.03 -4.40 -20.59
C SER A 175 0.62 -4.88 -20.24
N GLU A 176 0.47 -5.93 -19.41
CA GLU A 176 -0.83 -6.41 -18.94
C GLU A 176 -1.31 -5.64 -17.69
N ALA A 177 -0.40 -5.01 -16.94
CA ALA A 177 -0.70 -4.27 -15.70
C ALA A 177 -1.05 -2.79 -15.93
N CYS A 178 -0.65 -2.22 -17.07
CA CYS A 178 -0.94 -0.85 -17.44
C CYS A 178 -1.72 -0.80 -18.77
N PRO A 179 -3.07 -0.83 -18.77
CA PRO A 179 -3.81 -0.58 -19.99
C PRO A 179 -3.50 0.81 -20.54
N PRO A 180 -3.44 0.99 -21.87
CA PRO A 180 -3.09 2.26 -22.47
C PRO A 180 -4.10 3.33 -22.05
N VAL A 181 -3.61 4.41 -21.45
CA VAL A 181 -4.39 5.63 -21.21
C VAL A 181 -4.82 6.16 -22.58
N ALA A 182 -6.13 6.22 -22.79
CA ALA A 182 -6.76 6.83 -23.95
C ALA A 182 -6.60 8.35 -23.96
#